data_AF-A0A433JXG4-F1
#
_entry.id   AF-A0A433JXG4-F1
#
_cell.length_a   1.000
_cell.length_b   1.000
_cell.length_c   1.000
_cell.angle_alpha   90.00
_cell.angle_beta   90.00
_cell.angle_gamma   90.00
#
_symmetry.space_group_name_H-M   'P 1'
#
loop_
_entity.id
_entity.type
_entity.pdbx_description
1 polymer ?
#
loop_
_entity_poly.entity_id
_entity_poly.type
_entity_poly.pdbx_seq_one_letter_code
_entity_poly.pdbx_strand_id
1 'polypeptide(L)'
;MLSRGGHAPSLEKLQEIIERGLVSREEVIQLANRAYKPSLKAISYSLNEDQTNITLYSHAAVGINTIKLVAEKLGLPYADGTALQLAQTIDSINELFQAYVDADAVHYLYEREQMENGYMGYVEPHAAFEMLMWNRHYNEERIQRPDKIGDYTLNYVHGHDSNDPKLTNNYNIDNNLGKFEYLNQGEYTVLYSHETQLHNSCYAHKLVV
;
A
#
# COMPACT_ATOMS: atom_id res chain seq x y z
N MET A 1 10.76 -10.38 25.23
CA MET A 1 10.55 -11.78 24.82
C MET A 1 9.88 -11.72 23.45
N LEU A 2 10.64 -11.80 22.36
CA LEU A 2 10.09 -11.81 20.99
C LEU A 2 9.76 -13.26 20.61
N SER A 3 8.59 -13.49 20.03
CA SER A 3 8.09 -14.82 19.68
C SER A 3 8.99 -15.44 18.60
N ARG A 4 9.70 -16.51 18.91
CA ARG A 4 10.36 -17.31 17.87
C ARG A 4 9.29 -17.99 17.02
N GLY A 5 9.01 -17.46 15.83
CA GLY A 5 8.08 -18.06 14.85
C GLY A 5 7.02 -17.12 14.25
N GLY A 6 7.14 -15.80 14.37
CA GLY A 6 6.19 -14.84 13.80
C GLY A 6 6.42 -14.49 12.32
N HIS A 7 5.47 -13.79 11.69
CA HIS A 7 5.55 -13.30 10.30
C HIS A 7 6.50 -12.10 10.09
N ALA A 8 7.42 -11.82 11.03
CA ALA A 8 8.36 -10.69 10.95
C ALA A 8 9.83 -11.06 11.28
N PRO A 9 10.38 -12.17 10.73
CA PRO A 9 11.72 -12.64 11.09
C PRO A 9 12.83 -11.65 10.72
N SER A 10 12.65 -10.82 9.69
CA SER A 10 13.61 -9.78 9.31
C SER A 10 13.78 -8.72 10.40
N LEU A 11 12.68 -8.28 11.02
CA LEU A 11 12.70 -7.31 12.11
C LEU A 11 13.28 -7.92 13.39
N GLU A 12 12.93 -9.18 13.70
CA GLU A 12 13.51 -9.92 14.84
C GLU A 12 15.03 -10.04 14.70
N LYS A 13 15.53 -10.33 13.49
CA LYS A 13 16.97 -10.43 13.22
C LYS A 13 17.67 -9.08 13.27
N LEU A 14 17.04 -8.00 12.80
CA LEU A 14 17.57 -6.66 12.98
C LEU A 14 17.74 -6.32 14.47
N GLN A 15 16.75 -6.65 15.29
CA GLN A 15 16.82 -6.46 16.75
C GLN A 15 17.96 -7.29 17.37
N GLU A 16 18.16 -8.55 16.95
CA GLU A 16 19.27 -9.40 17.41
C GLU A 16 20.65 -8.79 17.10
N ILE A 17 20.82 -8.24 15.89
CA ILE A 17 22.08 -7.60 15.46
C ILE A 17 22.35 -6.32 16.28
N ILE A 18 21.32 -5.54 16.60
CA ILE A 18 21.42 -4.38 17.50
C ILE A 18 21.83 -4.81 18.91
N GLU A 19 21.18 -5.84 19.46
CA GLU A 19 21.47 -6.36 20.81
C GLU A 19 22.90 -6.91 20.95
N ARG A 20 23.46 -7.44 19.84
CA ARG A 20 24.85 -7.90 19.76
C ARG A 20 25.87 -6.78 19.57
N GLY A 21 25.42 -5.54 19.39
CA GLY A 21 26.30 -4.38 19.16
C GLY A 21 26.99 -4.39 17.79
N LEU A 22 26.49 -5.18 16.83
CA LEU A 22 27.01 -5.22 15.45
C LEU A 22 26.56 -4.00 14.64
N VAL A 23 25.43 -3.41 15.00
CA VAL A 23 24.93 -2.13 14.50
C VAL A 23 24.37 -1.36 15.69
N SER A 24 24.50 -0.03 15.70
CA SER A 24 23.90 0.78 16.76
C SER A 24 22.42 1.05 16.48
N ARG A 25 21.62 1.20 17.54
CA ARG A 25 20.22 1.65 17.42
C ARG A 25 20.13 3.01 16.73
N GLU A 26 21.04 3.91 17.04
CA GLU A 26 21.12 5.26 16.47
C GLU A 26 21.33 5.20 14.95
N GLU A 27 22.25 4.36 14.48
CA GLU A 27 22.49 4.16 13.05
C GLU A 27 21.24 3.65 12.32
N VAL A 28 20.52 2.69 12.90
CA VAL A 28 19.27 2.17 12.33
C VAL A 28 18.18 3.25 12.28
N ILE A 29 18.05 4.07 13.33
CA ILE A 29 17.10 5.19 13.35
C ILE A 29 17.48 6.24 12.30
N GLN A 30 18.75 6.59 12.17
CA GLN A 30 19.23 7.53 11.14
C GLN A 30 18.99 7.00 9.73
N LEU A 31 19.20 5.71 9.49
CA LEU A 31 18.86 5.03 8.24
C LEU A 31 17.36 5.14 7.94
N ALA A 32 16.52 4.84 8.92
CA ALA A 32 15.07 4.93 8.79
C ALA A 32 14.63 6.38 8.49
N ASN A 33 15.14 7.35 9.23
CA ASN A 33 14.81 8.77 9.07
C ASN A 33 15.27 9.32 7.70
N ARG A 34 16.43 8.91 7.19
CA ARG A 34 16.96 9.45 5.93
C ARG A 34 16.42 8.78 4.67
N ALA A 35 16.12 7.47 4.74
CA ALA A 35 15.84 6.66 3.55
C ALA A 35 14.45 6.05 3.54
N TYR A 36 13.92 5.64 4.69
CA TYR A 36 12.63 4.96 4.77
C TYR A 36 11.49 5.96 4.91
N LYS A 37 11.46 6.71 6.01
CA LYS A 37 10.38 7.65 6.36
C LYS A 37 10.00 8.63 5.24
N PRO A 38 10.93 9.26 4.51
CA PRO A 38 10.57 10.23 3.46
C PRO A 38 9.89 9.62 2.23
N SER A 39 9.98 8.30 2.06
CA SER A 39 9.37 7.58 0.92
C SER A 39 8.01 6.98 1.25
N LEU A 40 7.57 7.06 2.51
CA LEU A 40 6.28 6.52 2.91
C LEU A 40 5.14 7.34 2.32
N LYS A 41 4.12 6.64 1.83
CA LYS A 41 2.86 7.19 1.35
C LYS A 41 1.74 6.32 1.88
N ALA A 42 0.62 6.92 2.26
CA ALA A 42 -0.57 6.16 2.63
C ALA A 42 -1.15 5.47 1.39
N ILE A 43 -1.26 6.24 0.30
CA ILE A 43 -1.74 5.81 -1.02
C ILE A 43 -0.93 6.62 -2.04
N SER A 44 -0.52 6.02 -3.15
CA SER A 44 0.19 6.73 -4.22
C SER A 44 -0.65 6.72 -5.49
N TYR A 45 -0.28 7.56 -6.46
CA TYR A 45 -0.93 7.56 -7.76
C TYR A 45 0.07 7.92 -8.88
N SER A 46 -0.33 7.64 -10.11
CA SER A 46 0.22 8.27 -11.32
C SER A 46 -0.94 8.88 -12.10
N LEU A 47 -0.70 10.05 -12.66
CA LEU A 47 -1.64 10.78 -13.49
C LEU A 47 -1.04 10.89 -14.88
N ASN A 48 -1.84 10.57 -15.89
CA ASN A 48 -1.39 10.71 -17.27
C ASN A 48 -1.34 12.19 -17.71
N GLU A 49 -0.73 12.47 -18.86
CA GLU A 49 -0.45 13.86 -19.28
C GLU A 49 -1.71 14.70 -19.48
N ASP A 50 -2.76 14.11 -20.06
CA ASP A 50 -4.05 14.79 -20.29
C ASP A 50 -4.96 14.81 -19.06
N GLN A 51 -4.54 14.18 -17.95
CA GLN A 51 -5.25 14.10 -16.68
C GLN A 51 -6.65 13.45 -16.78
N THR A 52 -6.82 12.53 -17.74
CA THR A 52 -8.05 11.74 -17.92
C THR A 52 -7.90 10.29 -17.45
N ASN A 53 -6.71 9.86 -17.01
CA ASN A 53 -6.47 8.56 -16.39
C ASN A 53 -5.63 8.71 -15.13
N ILE A 54 -6.09 8.10 -14.04
CA ILE A 54 -5.34 7.98 -12.79
C ILE A 54 -5.16 6.50 -12.43
N THR A 55 -3.93 6.12 -12.11
CA THR A 55 -3.63 4.79 -11.56
C THR A 55 -3.30 4.93 -10.08
N LEU A 56 -4.06 4.25 -9.23
CA LEU A 56 -3.94 4.28 -7.78
C LEU A 56 -3.08 3.10 -7.31
N TYR A 57 -2.08 3.36 -6.46
CA TYR A 57 -1.19 2.35 -5.89
C TYR A 57 -1.39 2.28 -4.38
N SER A 58 -1.57 1.06 -3.88
CA SER A 58 -1.88 0.78 -2.48
C SER A 58 -1.23 -0.53 -2.04
N HIS A 59 -1.14 -0.75 -0.72
CA HIS A 59 -0.64 -2.03 -0.22
C HIS A 59 -1.70 -3.13 -0.36
N ALA A 60 -2.86 -2.95 0.29
CA ALA A 60 -4.03 -3.82 0.15
C ALA A 60 -5.01 -3.34 -0.92
N ALA A 61 -5.93 -4.21 -1.35
CA ALA A 61 -6.96 -3.83 -2.31
C ALA A 61 -7.91 -2.79 -1.69
N VAL A 62 -8.07 -1.65 -2.34
CA VAL A 62 -8.89 -0.53 -1.85
C VAL A 62 -9.76 0.03 -2.97
N GLY A 63 -10.78 0.79 -2.59
CA GLY A 63 -11.65 1.50 -3.51
C GLY A 63 -11.59 3.01 -3.33
N ILE A 64 -12.31 3.72 -4.19
CA ILE A 64 -12.46 5.18 -4.11
C ILE A 64 -13.09 5.60 -2.76
N ASN A 65 -14.03 4.79 -2.26
CA ASN A 65 -14.63 4.96 -0.94
C ASN A 65 -13.60 4.84 0.19
N THR A 66 -12.55 4.03 0.04
CA THR A 66 -11.47 3.94 1.03
C THR A 66 -10.65 5.23 1.09
N ILE A 67 -10.34 5.84 -0.07
CA ILE A 67 -9.64 7.13 -0.13
C ILE A 67 -10.47 8.21 0.57
N LYS A 68 -11.79 8.23 0.32
CA LYS A 68 -12.71 9.12 1.00
C LYS A 68 -12.71 8.94 2.52
N LEU A 69 -12.77 7.70 3.02
CA LEU A 69 -12.70 7.40 4.45
C LEU A 69 -11.38 7.87 5.09
N VAL A 70 -10.26 7.75 4.37
CA VAL A 70 -8.96 8.24 4.83
C VAL A 70 -8.95 9.76 4.92
N ALA A 71 -9.45 10.46 3.89
CA ALA A 71 -9.60 11.91 3.92
C ALA A 71 -10.49 12.37 5.09
N GLU A 72 -11.64 11.72 5.28
CA GLU A 72 -12.56 12.00 6.38
C GLU A 72 -11.92 11.77 7.76
N LYS A 73 -11.21 10.66 7.96
CA LYS A 73 -10.50 10.36 9.22
C LYS A 73 -9.43 11.41 9.54
N LEU A 74 -8.80 11.97 8.51
CA LEU A 74 -7.81 13.03 8.62
C LEU A 74 -8.43 14.44 8.70
N GLY A 75 -9.75 14.58 8.58
CA GLY A 75 -10.43 15.88 8.54
C GLY A 75 -10.12 16.70 7.29
N LEU A 76 -9.74 16.05 6.20
CA LEU A 76 -9.39 16.67 4.93
C LEU A 76 -10.60 16.74 3.99
N PRO A 77 -10.69 17.78 3.13
CA PRO A 77 -11.69 17.81 2.08
C PRO A 77 -11.42 16.69 1.06
N TYR A 78 -12.48 16.08 0.58
CA TYR A 78 -12.43 15.04 -0.45
C TYR A 78 -13.06 15.56 -1.75
N ALA A 79 -12.34 15.42 -2.87
CA ALA A 79 -12.84 15.75 -4.19
C ALA A 79 -12.33 14.76 -5.25
N ASP A 80 -13.24 14.24 -6.05
CA ASP A 80 -12.98 13.28 -7.13
C ASP A 80 -13.79 13.59 -8.39
N GLY A 81 -14.17 14.85 -8.60
CA GLY A 81 -14.90 15.28 -9.80
C GLY A 81 -14.04 15.20 -11.07
N THR A 82 -12.71 15.26 -10.93
CA THR A 82 -11.72 15.03 -11.98
C THR A 82 -10.55 14.21 -11.44
N ALA A 83 -9.76 13.59 -12.33
CA ALA A 83 -8.56 12.87 -11.92
C ALA A 83 -7.55 13.78 -11.18
N LEU A 84 -7.44 15.04 -11.59
CA LEU A 84 -6.60 16.03 -10.91
C LEU A 84 -7.10 16.33 -9.49
N GLN A 85 -8.41 16.46 -9.29
CA GLN A 85 -8.97 16.70 -7.95
C GLN A 85 -8.73 15.50 -7.03
N LEU A 86 -8.86 14.28 -7.56
CA LEU A 86 -8.55 13.06 -6.81
C LEU A 86 -7.05 12.99 -6.46
N ALA A 87 -6.18 13.31 -7.41
CA ALA A 87 -4.73 13.43 -7.19
C ALA A 87 -4.41 14.44 -6.07
N GLN A 88 -5.00 15.63 -6.11
CA GLN A 88 -4.83 16.66 -5.07
C GLN A 88 -5.35 16.22 -3.70
N THR A 89 -6.43 15.44 -3.67
CA THR A 89 -6.92 14.82 -2.44
C THR A 89 -5.88 13.85 -1.86
N ILE A 90 -5.28 13.00 -2.71
CA ILE A 90 -4.24 12.05 -2.30
C ILE A 90 -2.96 12.78 -1.87
N ASP A 91 -2.58 13.87 -2.52
CA ASP A 91 -1.46 14.71 -2.10
C ASP A 91 -1.69 15.28 -0.71
N SER A 92 -2.89 15.83 -0.45
CA SER A 92 -3.26 16.37 0.87
C SER A 92 -3.24 15.29 1.96
N ILE A 93 -3.73 14.08 1.66
CA ILE A 93 -3.62 12.92 2.55
C ILE A 93 -2.16 12.61 2.87
N ASN A 94 -1.30 12.56 1.86
CA ASN A 94 0.10 12.21 2.03
C ASN A 94 0.92 13.30 2.73
N GLU A 95 0.59 14.57 2.54
CA GLU A 95 1.21 15.68 3.27
C GLU A 95 0.95 15.56 4.77
N LEU A 96 -0.32 15.37 5.16
CA LEU A 96 -0.67 15.20 6.57
C LEU A 96 -0.14 13.87 7.12
N PHE A 97 -0.23 12.77 6.36
CA PHE A 97 0.37 11.49 6.74
C PHE A 97 1.87 11.62 6.99
N GLN A 98 2.60 12.36 6.15
CA GLN A 98 4.03 12.60 6.35
C GLN A 98 4.30 13.37 7.64
N ALA A 99 3.44 14.33 8.02
CA ALA A 99 3.55 14.99 9.32
C ALA A 99 3.43 14.00 10.50
N TYR A 100 2.55 13.00 10.41
CA TYR A 100 2.49 11.90 11.40
C TYR A 100 3.74 11.01 11.37
N VAL A 101 4.32 10.73 10.20
CA VAL A 101 5.57 9.98 10.05
C VAL A 101 6.74 10.72 10.71
N ASP A 102 6.87 12.01 10.44
CA ASP A 102 7.96 12.84 10.95
C ASP A 102 7.85 13.06 12.46
N ALA A 103 6.63 13.05 13.00
CA ALA A 103 6.35 13.15 14.43
C ALA A 103 6.36 11.79 15.18
N ASP A 104 6.73 10.68 14.54
CA ASP A 104 6.67 9.33 15.11
C ASP A 104 5.26 8.94 15.63
N ALA A 105 4.22 9.48 14.99
CA ALA A 105 2.85 9.48 15.46
C ALA A 105 1.88 8.63 14.61
N VAL A 106 2.38 7.89 13.60
CA VAL A 106 1.56 7.04 12.71
C VAL A 106 0.69 6.04 13.48
N HIS A 107 1.14 5.59 14.65
CA HIS A 107 0.40 4.66 15.51
C HIS A 107 -0.93 5.22 16.06
N TYR A 108 -1.19 6.53 15.94
CA TYR A 108 -2.49 7.13 16.26
C TYR A 108 -3.49 7.07 15.09
N LEU A 109 -3.05 6.68 13.89
CA LEU A 109 -3.90 6.63 12.69
C LEU A 109 -4.68 5.33 12.57
N TYR A 110 -4.38 4.31 13.38
CA TYR A 110 -5.03 3.01 13.37
C TYR A 110 -5.26 2.49 14.78
N GLU A 111 -6.27 1.63 14.92
CA GLU A 111 -6.58 0.93 16.16
C GLU A 111 -5.93 -0.46 16.17
N ARG A 112 -5.26 -0.82 17.27
CA ARG A 112 -4.57 -2.11 17.36
C ARG A 112 -5.54 -3.29 17.20
N GLU A 113 -6.73 -3.20 17.77
CA GLU A 113 -7.76 -4.24 17.64
C GLU A 113 -8.15 -4.47 16.17
N GLN A 114 -8.26 -3.40 15.38
CA GLN A 114 -8.58 -3.51 13.95
C GLN A 114 -7.42 -4.12 13.15
N MET A 115 -6.17 -3.89 13.57
CA MET A 115 -5.00 -4.56 12.99
C MET A 115 -4.98 -6.07 13.30
N GLU A 116 -5.35 -6.45 14.52
CA GLU A 116 -5.48 -7.85 14.92
C GLU A 116 -6.61 -8.54 14.15
N ASN A 117 -7.77 -7.88 14.00
CA ASN A 117 -8.86 -8.35 13.17
C ASN A 117 -8.43 -8.51 11.71
N GLY A 118 -7.71 -7.52 11.16
CA GLY A 118 -7.20 -7.53 9.79
C GLY A 118 -6.28 -8.72 9.53
N TYR A 119 -5.42 -9.06 10.49
CA TYR A 119 -4.59 -10.26 10.45
C TYR A 119 -5.43 -11.55 10.37
N MET A 120 -6.56 -11.59 11.08
CA MET A 120 -7.52 -12.71 11.04
C MET A 120 -8.41 -12.70 9.78
N GLY A 121 -8.20 -11.74 8.88
CA GLY A 121 -8.88 -11.63 7.60
C GLY A 121 -10.16 -10.79 7.63
N TYR A 122 -10.36 -9.96 8.67
CA TYR A 122 -11.53 -9.09 8.78
C TYR A 122 -11.12 -7.65 9.13
N VAL A 123 -11.50 -6.70 8.29
CA VAL A 123 -11.36 -5.27 8.59
C VAL A 123 -12.74 -4.64 8.56
N GLU A 124 -13.04 -3.79 9.55
CA GLU A 124 -14.28 -3.02 9.55
C GLU A 124 -14.32 -2.03 8.37
N PRO A 125 -15.43 -1.89 7.64
CA PRO A 125 -15.50 -1.03 6.45
C PRO A 125 -15.17 0.45 6.69
N HIS A 126 -15.25 0.91 7.95
CA HIS A 126 -14.96 2.29 8.36
C HIS A 126 -13.54 2.47 8.93
N ALA A 127 -12.76 1.40 9.07
CA ALA A 127 -11.40 1.44 9.59
C ALA A 127 -10.42 1.87 8.48
N ALA A 128 -10.30 3.18 8.28
CA ALA A 128 -9.68 3.78 7.10
C ALA A 128 -8.23 3.30 6.81
N PHE A 129 -7.29 3.47 7.73
CA PHE A 129 -5.89 3.09 7.51
C PHE A 129 -5.69 1.57 7.58
N GLU A 130 -6.51 0.88 8.35
CA GLU A 130 -6.52 -0.57 8.46
C GLU A 130 -6.98 -1.21 7.14
N MET A 131 -7.92 -0.60 6.43
CA MET A 131 -8.30 -1.01 5.08
C MET A 131 -7.13 -0.88 4.10
N LEU A 132 -6.30 0.18 4.20
CA LEU A 132 -5.10 0.33 3.36
C LEU A 132 -4.07 -0.78 3.62
N MET A 133 -4.00 -1.28 4.86
CA MET A 133 -2.98 -2.25 5.29
C MET A 133 -3.43 -3.71 5.17
N TRP A 134 -4.71 -4.01 5.39
CA TRP A 134 -5.15 -5.39 5.65
C TRP A 134 -6.38 -5.84 4.87
N ASN A 135 -7.02 -5.00 4.04
CA ASN A 135 -8.25 -5.43 3.37
C ASN A 135 -8.03 -6.67 2.48
N ARG A 136 -8.96 -7.64 2.61
CA ARG A 136 -9.05 -8.89 1.82
C ARG A 136 -10.47 -9.14 1.31
N HIS A 137 -11.35 -8.14 1.40
CA HIS A 137 -12.73 -8.24 0.96
C HIS A 137 -12.97 -7.38 -0.28
N TYR A 138 -13.47 -7.99 -1.34
CA TYR A 138 -13.53 -7.40 -2.68
C TYR A 138 -14.94 -7.14 -3.20
N ASN A 139 -15.96 -7.37 -2.38
CA ASN A 139 -17.34 -7.10 -2.78
C ASN A 139 -17.57 -5.58 -2.91
N GLU A 140 -18.46 -5.20 -3.82
CA GLU A 140 -18.73 -3.79 -4.14
C GLU A 140 -19.36 -3.02 -2.97
N GLU A 141 -19.97 -3.72 -2.02
CA GLU A 141 -20.49 -3.15 -0.78
C GLU A 141 -19.36 -2.66 0.15
N ARG A 142 -18.15 -3.23 0.03
CA ARG A 142 -16.97 -2.88 0.85
C ARG A 142 -15.96 -2.01 0.12
N ILE A 143 -15.67 -2.31 -1.15
CA ILE A 143 -14.75 -1.50 -1.96
C ILE A 143 -15.36 -1.15 -3.31
N GLN A 144 -15.38 0.15 -3.61
CA GLN A 144 -15.90 0.69 -4.87
C GLN A 144 -14.74 0.94 -5.81
N ARG A 145 -14.64 0.17 -6.89
CA ARG A 145 -13.56 0.26 -7.88
C ARG A 145 -14.06 0.53 -9.30
N PRO A 146 -14.81 1.62 -9.53
CA PRO A 146 -15.25 1.96 -10.88
C PRO A 146 -14.03 2.15 -11.79
N ASP A 147 -14.15 1.72 -13.04
CA ASP A 147 -13.16 1.97 -14.09
C ASP A 147 -13.27 3.39 -14.67
N LYS A 148 -14.37 4.09 -14.36
CA LYS A 148 -14.64 5.47 -14.78
C LYS A 148 -15.47 6.25 -13.76
N ILE A 149 -15.07 7.49 -13.50
CA ILE A 149 -15.85 8.49 -12.72
C ILE A 149 -15.93 9.76 -13.57
N GLY A 150 -17.14 10.23 -13.88
CA GLY A 150 -17.31 11.40 -14.75
C GLY A 150 -16.61 11.20 -16.10
N ASP A 151 -15.64 12.05 -16.40
CA ASP A 151 -14.90 12.04 -17.67
C ASP A 151 -13.50 11.41 -17.59
N TYR A 152 -13.11 10.82 -16.45
CA TYR A 152 -11.79 10.20 -16.28
C TYR A 152 -11.87 8.73 -15.86
N THR A 153 -10.80 7.99 -16.14
CA THR A 153 -10.69 6.54 -15.92
C THR A 153 -9.75 6.23 -14.75
N LEU A 154 -9.97 5.09 -14.10
CA LEU A 154 -9.23 4.68 -12.90
C LEU A 154 -8.70 3.26 -13.03
N ASN A 155 -7.45 3.08 -12.65
CA ASN A 155 -6.84 1.77 -12.41
C ASN A 155 -6.47 1.63 -10.93
N TYR A 156 -6.54 0.42 -10.39
CA TYR A 156 -6.20 0.09 -9.01
C TYR A 156 -5.08 -0.95 -9.00
N VAL A 157 -4.00 -0.64 -8.29
CA VAL A 157 -2.82 -1.50 -8.16
C VAL A 157 -2.56 -1.80 -6.69
N HIS A 158 -2.39 -3.08 -6.35
CA HIS A 158 -2.05 -3.51 -4.99
C HIS A 158 -1.27 -4.83 -4.96
N GLY A 159 -0.71 -5.20 -3.80
CA GLY A 159 0.17 -6.37 -3.67
C GLY A 159 0.01 -7.23 -2.41
N HIS A 160 -1.00 -7.01 -1.56
CA HIS A 160 -1.13 -7.71 -0.27
C HIS A 160 -1.77 -9.12 -0.35
N ASP A 161 -2.70 -9.36 -1.29
CA ASP A 161 -3.49 -10.59 -1.32
C ASP A 161 -3.79 -11.08 -2.75
N SER A 162 -3.29 -12.27 -3.08
CA SER A 162 -3.45 -12.95 -4.37
C SER A 162 -4.90 -13.34 -4.73
N ASN A 163 -5.85 -13.25 -3.79
CA ASN A 163 -7.24 -13.67 -4.00
C ASN A 163 -8.13 -12.61 -4.66
N ASP A 164 -7.62 -11.40 -4.91
CA ASP A 164 -8.41 -10.35 -5.56
C ASP A 164 -8.83 -10.78 -6.98
N PRO A 165 -10.14 -10.79 -7.30
CA PRO A 165 -10.60 -11.11 -8.63
C PRO A 165 -9.98 -10.20 -9.68
N LYS A 166 -9.51 -10.80 -10.77
CA LYS A 166 -8.97 -10.06 -11.92
C LYS A 166 -10.10 -9.31 -12.61
N LEU A 167 -10.12 -7.98 -12.45
CA LEU A 167 -10.95 -7.07 -13.23
C LEU A 167 -10.06 -6.28 -14.20
N THR A 168 -10.65 -5.71 -15.25
CA THR A 168 -9.91 -5.02 -16.32
C THR A 168 -9.08 -3.83 -15.84
N ASN A 169 -9.55 -3.16 -14.79
CA ASN A 169 -8.89 -2.00 -14.17
C ASN A 169 -8.23 -2.31 -12.81
N ASN A 170 -8.19 -3.59 -12.39
CA ASN A 170 -7.60 -4.00 -11.11
C ASN A 170 -6.40 -4.92 -11.31
N TYR A 171 -5.25 -4.46 -10.86
CA TYR A 171 -3.96 -5.08 -11.08
C TYR A 171 -3.37 -5.54 -9.75
N ASN A 172 -3.41 -6.84 -9.53
CA ASN A 172 -2.78 -7.47 -8.38
C ASN A 172 -1.34 -7.87 -8.75
N ILE A 173 -0.35 -7.27 -8.08
CA ILE A 173 1.07 -7.59 -8.25
C ILE A 173 1.58 -8.59 -7.19
N ASP A 174 0.70 -9.06 -6.31
CA ASP A 174 1.02 -10.09 -5.34
C ASP A 174 1.37 -11.42 -6.02
N ASN A 175 2.45 -12.04 -5.57
CA ASN A 175 2.88 -13.34 -6.05
C ASN A 175 3.70 -14.05 -4.97
N ASN A 176 4.09 -15.30 -5.24
CA ASN A 176 4.80 -16.13 -4.27
C ASN A 176 6.28 -15.75 -4.09
N LEU A 177 6.86 -14.95 -5.00
CA LEU A 177 8.29 -14.62 -4.98
C LEU A 177 8.65 -13.88 -3.68
N GLY A 178 9.61 -14.43 -2.94
CA GLY A 178 10.12 -13.86 -1.69
C GLY A 178 9.23 -14.09 -0.47
N LYS A 179 8.06 -14.74 -0.59
CA LYS A 179 7.16 -14.96 0.56
C LYS A 179 7.61 -16.06 1.51
N PHE A 180 8.29 -17.06 0.98
CA PHE A 180 8.83 -18.18 1.76
C PHE A 180 10.28 -18.45 1.32
N GLU A 181 11.07 -19.07 2.19
CA GLU A 181 12.47 -19.40 1.92
C GLU A 181 12.65 -20.22 0.63
N TYR A 182 11.71 -21.14 0.37
CA TYR A 182 11.68 -21.97 -0.85
C TYR A 182 11.04 -21.28 -2.07
N LEU A 183 10.60 -20.03 -1.94
CA LEU A 183 9.98 -19.23 -3.02
C LEU A 183 10.85 -18.03 -3.38
N ASN A 184 12.18 -18.15 -3.33
CA ASN A 184 13.11 -17.10 -3.75
C ASN A 184 13.39 -17.07 -5.27
N GLN A 185 12.69 -17.89 -6.04
CA GLN A 185 12.76 -17.95 -7.51
C GLN A 185 11.34 -17.96 -8.07
N GLY A 186 11.14 -17.35 -9.23
CA GLY A 186 9.82 -17.27 -9.83
C GLY A 186 9.67 -16.10 -10.77
N GLU A 187 8.42 -15.88 -11.16
CA GLU A 187 8.03 -14.75 -11.98
C GLU A 187 7.67 -13.56 -11.09
N TYR A 188 8.02 -12.36 -11.53
CA TYR A 188 7.55 -11.11 -10.94
C TYR A 188 6.80 -10.31 -11.99
N THR A 189 5.77 -9.61 -11.54
CA THR A 189 4.99 -8.71 -12.39
C THR A 189 5.52 -7.30 -12.24
N VAL A 190 5.86 -6.68 -13.36
CA VAL A 190 6.14 -5.24 -13.43
C VAL A 190 4.96 -4.55 -14.09
N LEU A 191 4.50 -3.49 -13.46
CA LEU A 191 3.58 -2.54 -14.06
C LEU A 191 4.35 -1.33 -14.52
N TYR A 192 4.12 -0.93 -15.76
CA TYR A 192 4.67 0.30 -16.32
C TYR A 192 3.56 0.97 -17.13
N SER A 193 3.55 2.30 -17.11
CA SER A 193 2.62 3.09 -17.91
C SER A 193 3.38 3.84 -18.99
N HIS A 194 2.81 3.86 -20.19
CA HIS A 194 3.09 4.90 -21.18
C HIS A 194 1.98 5.95 -21.11
N GLU A 195 2.17 7.10 -21.76
CA GLU A 195 1.34 8.33 -21.69
C GLU A 195 -0.19 8.12 -21.64
N THR A 196 -0.74 7.00 -22.14
CA THR A 196 -2.18 6.74 -22.18
C THR A 196 -2.62 5.35 -21.71
N GLN A 197 -1.69 4.43 -21.40
CA GLN A 197 -2.03 3.04 -21.05
C GLN A 197 -1.13 2.45 -19.98
N LEU A 198 -1.74 1.71 -19.06
CA LEU A 198 -1.05 0.86 -18.10
C LEU A 198 -0.82 -0.52 -18.73
N HIS A 199 0.44 -0.96 -18.71
CA HIS A 199 0.87 -2.26 -19.20
C HIS A 199 1.35 -3.12 -18.03
N ASN A 200 1.18 -4.43 -18.17
CA ASN A 200 1.79 -5.42 -17.29
C ASN A 200 2.75 -6.30 -18.09
N SER A 201 3.86 -6.69 -17.47
CA SER A 201 4.78 -7.67 -18.05
C SER A 201 5.26 -8.62 -16.96
N CYS A 202 5.26 -9.91 -17.30
CA CYS A 202 5.74 -10.96 -16.42
C CYS A 202 7.17 -11.30 -16.80
N TYR A 203 8.09 -11.21 -15.84
CA TYR A 203 9.49 -11.54 -16.04
C TYR A 203 9.86 -12.73 -15.17
N ALA A 204 10.57 -13.70 -15.74
CA ALA A 204 11.11 -14.82 -14.97
C ALA A 204 12.52 -14.48 -14.45
N HIS A 205 12.72 -14.51 -13.13
CA HIS A 205 14.06 -14.47 -12.57
C HIS A 205 14.57 -15.90 -12.41
N LYS A 206 15.52 -16.31 -13.25
CA LYS A 206 16.33 -17.51 -13.04
C LYS A 206 17.72 -17.09 -12.56
N LEU A 207 18.14 -17.60 -11.41
CA LEU A 207 19.55 -17.59 -11.03
C LEU A 207 20.29 -18.43 -12.08
N VAL A 208 21.19 -17.79 -12.82
CA VAL A 208 22.29 -18.49 -13.49
C VAL A 208 23.25 -18.86 -12.37
N VAL A 209 23.14 -20.11 -11.89
CA VAL A 209 24.13 -20.71 -11.01
C VAL A 209 25.24 -21.31 -11.86
#